data_AF-A0A1A7XN09-F1
#
_entry.id   AF-A0A1A7XN09-F1
#
_cell.length_a   1.000
_cell.length_b   1.000
_cell.length_c   1.000
_cell.angle_alpha   90.00
_cell.angle_beta   90.00
_cell.angle_gamma   90.00
#
_symmetry.space_group_name_H-M   'P 1'
#
loop_
_entity.id
_entity.type
_entity.pdbx_description
1 polymer ?
#
loop_
_entity_poly.entity_id
_entity_poly.type
_entity_poly.pdbx_seq_one_letter_code
_entity_poly.pdbx_strand_id
1 'polypeptide(L)'
;GSEVIFKVALSLLGSHKPLILQHDSLESIVDFIKTTLPNLGLVQMEKTINQVCEMDVSKQLQAYEVEYHVLQDELLDTPPTLNQQQRAAQLERTNQSLRQQNLDLLEELQVSQARVCSLESRVEALAQSEGRLKEQVSALEEEKLQLLGTITQLKDLLTSLGLNRSLDGQTVP
;
A
#
# COMPACT_ATOMS: atom_id res chain seq x y z
N GLY A 1 -24.38 18.09 23.14
CA GLY A 1 -23.60 16.86 22.88
C GLY A 1 -24.22 15.68 23.61
N SER A 2 -23.58 14.51 23.57
CA SER A 2 -24.01 13.28 24.26
C SER A 2 -24.08 13.42 25.79
N GLU A 3 -23.35 14.38 26.37
CA GLU A 3 -23.37 14.71 27.80
C GLU A 3 -24.77 15.00 28.36
N VAL A 4 -25.70 15.47 27.52
CA VAL A 4 -27.08 15.75 27.91
C VAL A 4 -27.79 14.49 28.41
N ILE A 5 -27.43 13.31 27.87
CA ILE A 5 -27.99 12.03 28.32
C ILE A 5 -27.65 11.78 29.79
N PHE A 6 -26.40 12.05 30.19
CA PHE A 6 -25.98 11.92 31.59
C PHE A 6 -26.68 12.93 32.49
N LYS A 7 -26.83 14.18 32.04
CA LYS A 7 -27.55 15.23 32.80
C LYS A 7 -29.01 14.84 33.05
N VAL A 8 -29.70 14.36 32.02
CA VAL A 8 -31.08 13.89 32.12
C VAL A 8 -31.18 12.68 33.05
N ALA A 9 -30.31 11.68 32.89
CA ALA A 9 -30.29 10.50 33.75
C ALA A 9 -30.08 10.87 35.23
N LEU A 10 -29.12 11.76 35.52
CA LEU A 10 -28.85 12.24 36.87
C LEU A 10 -30.01 13.06 37.46
N SER A 11 -30.65 13.92 36.67
CA SER A 11 -31.83 14.67 37.11
C SER A 11 -33.02 13.77 37.42
N LEU A 12 -33.30 12.78 36.56
CA LEU A 12 -34.39 11.82 36.76
C LEU A 12 -34.16 10.93 37.99
N LEU A 13 -32.96 10.34 38.11
CA LEU A 13 -32.59 9.53 39.27
C LEU A 13 -32.55 10.35 40.56
N GLY A 14 -32.04 11.59 40.49
CA GLY A 14 -31.97 12.50 41.63
C GLY A 14 -33.35 12.93 42.14
N SER A 15 -34.27 13.25 41.23
CA SER A 15 -35.64 13.65 41.58
C SER A 15 -36.48 12.50 42.16
N HIS A 16 -36.24 11.27 41.71
CA HIS A 16 -36.97 10.07 42.18
C HIS A 16 -36.22 9.28 43.25
N LYS A 17 -35.05 9.76 43.70
CA LYS A 17 -34.24 9.14 44.75
C LYS A 17 -35.04 8.65 45.98
N PRO A 18 -35.93 9.46 46.60
CA PRO A 18 -36.67 9.00 47.78
C PRO A 18 -37.69 7.89 47.47
N LEU A 19 -38.18 7.78 46.23
CA LEU A 19 -39.09 6.71 45.81
C LEU A 19 -38.29 5.44 45.50
N ILE A 20 -37.14 5.58 44.84
CA ILE A 20 -36.23 4.47 44.53
C ILE A 20 -35.75 3.79 45.82
N LEU A 21 -35.42 4.57 46.85
CA LEU A 21 -34.94 4.05 48.14
C LEU A 21 -36.01 3.35 49.00
N GLN A 22 -37.29 3.39 48.62
CA GLN A 22 -38.37 2.66 49.32
C GLN A 22 -38.49 1.20 48.88
N HIS A 23 -37.77 0.81 47.83
CA HIS A 23 -37.83 -0.54 47.29
C HIS A 23 -36.70 -1.41 47.88
N ASP A 24 -37.07 -2.55 48.47
CA ASP A 24 -36.14 -3.41 49.22
C ASP A 24 -35.49 -4.53 48.37
N SER A 25 -35.72 -4.56 47.06
CA SER A 25 -35.20 -5.61 46.17
C SER A 25 -34.72 -5.05 44.84
N LEU A 26 -33.74 -5.71 44.22
CA LEU A 26 -33.25 -5.33 42.89
C LEU A 26 -34.37 -5.35 41.84
N GLU A 27 -35.25 -6.35 41.90
CA GLU A 27 -36.36 -6.50 40.97
C GLU A 27 -37.34 -5.32 41.04
N SER A 28 -37.75 -4.94 42.26
CA SER A 28 -38.66 -3.80 42.45
C SER A 28 -38.02 -2.45 42.08
N ILE A 29 -36.72 -2.27 42.33
CA ILE A 29 -35.98 -1.06 41.91
C ILE A 29 -35.93 -0.98 40.37
N VAL A 30 -35.57 -2.08 39.71
CA VAL A 30 -35.46 -2.12 38.24
C VAL A 30 -36.83 -1.95 37.59
N ASP A 31 -37.88 -2.56 38.15
CA ASP A 31 -39.26 -2.38 37.69
C ASP A 31 -39.67 -0.91 37.81
N PHE A 32 -39.46 -0.26 38.95
CA PHE A 32 -39.73 1.18 39.11
C PHE A 32 -39.01 2.04 38.07
N ILE A 33 -37.71 1.81 37.84
CA ILE A 33 -36.93 2.57 36.84
C ILE A 33 -37.44 2.33 35.42
N LYS A 34 -37.92 1.13 35.10
CA LYS A 34 -38.39 0.78 33.74
C LYS A 34 -39.83 1.18 33.47
N THR A 35 -40.72 1.06 34.46
CA THR A 35 -42.17 1.18 34.25
C THR A 35 -42.75 2.44 34.84
N THR A 36 -42.25 2.90 35.99
CA THR A 36 -42.83 4.04 36.72
C THR A 36 -42.10 5.35 36.40
N LEU A 37 -40.77 5.32 36.36
CA LEU A 37 -39.93 6.49 36.10
C LEU A 37 -40.17 7.14 34.72
N PRO A 38 -40.49 6.42 33.62
CA PRO A 38 -40.82 7.06 32.35
C PRO A 38 -42.16 7.82 32.36
N ASN A 39 -43.07 7.50 33.29
CA ASN A 39 -44.42 8.07 33.36
C ASN A 39 -44.42 9.41 34.12
N LEU A 40 -43.66 10.38 33.62
CA LEU A 40 -43.51 11.70 34.22
C LEU A 40 -44.70 12.61 33.88
N GLY A 41 -45.20 13.34 34.88
CA GLY A 41 -46.17 14.41 34.64
C GLY A 41 -45.51 15.63 33.98
N LEU A 42 -46.29 16.47 33.29
CA LEU A 42 -45.80 17.68 32.60
C LEU A 42 -44.95 18.60 33.50
N VAL A 43 -45.38 18.80 34.75
CA VAL A 43 -44.66 19.63 35.74
C VAL A 43 -43.30 19.02 36.09
N GLN A 44 -43.19 17.69 36.17
CA GLN A 44 -41.94 17.01 36.45
C GLN A 44 -40.99 17.09 35.25
N MET A 45 -41.51 16.95 34.03
CA MET A 45 -40.72 17.11 32.81
C MET A 45 -40.13 18.51 32.69
N GLU A 46 -40.93 19.55 32.92
CA GLU A 46 -40.47 20.95 32.88
C GLU A 46 -39.38 21.20 33.94
N LYS A 47 -39.57 20.71 35.16
CA LYS A 47 -38.57 20.80 36.23
C LYS A 47 -37.27 20.08 35.87
N THR A 48 -37.35 18.89 35.25
CA THR A 48 -36.19 18.14 34.77
C THR A 48 -35.45 18.90 33.67
N ILE A 49 -36.16 19.49 32.70
CA ILE A 49 -35.54 20.28 31.63
C ILE A 49 -34.77 21.46 32.20
N ASN A 50 -35.41 22.25 33.08
CA ASN A 50 -34.77 23.41 33.71
C ASN A 50 -33.51 23.00 34.50
N GLN A 51 -33.60 21.92 35.28
CA GLN A 51 -32.46 21.41 36.04
C GLN A 51 -31.32 20.93 35.12
N VAL A 52 -31.64 20.24 34.02
CA VAL A 52 -30.65 19.75 33.04
C VAL A 52 -29.95 20.91 32.33
N CYS A 53 -30.65 22.02 32.07
CA CYS A 53 -30.07 23.22 31.48
C CYS A 53 -29.04 23.89 32.39
N GLU A 54 -29.27 23.90 33.71
CA GLU A 54 -28.37 24.50 34.70
C GLU A 54 -27.23 23.57 35.13
N MET A 55 -27.37 22.27 34.89
CA MET A 55 -26.42 21.25 35.35
C MET A 55 -25.13 21.26 34.51
N ASP A 56 -23.98 21.39 35.18
CA ASP A 56 -22.65 21.18 34.60
C ASP A 56 -21.99 19.94 35.20
N VAL A 57 -21.60 19.00 34.32
CA VAL A 57 -20.99 17.72 34.67
C VAL A 57 -19.74 17.42 33.83
N SER A 58 -19.32 18.35 32.97
CA SER A 58 -18.28 18.05 31.97
C SER A 58 -16.93 17.72 32.63
N LYS A 59 -16.56 18.42 33.71
CA LYS A 59 -15.34 18.13 34.47
C LYS A 59 -15.39 16.78 35.19
N GLN A 60 -16.54 16.43 35.74
CA GLN A 60 -16.75 15.17 36.45
C GLN A 60 -16.73 14.00 35.47
N LEU A 61 -17.38 14.13 34.32
CA LEU A 61 -17.32 13.15 33.24
C LEU A 61 -15.89 12.91 32.77
N GLN A 62 -15.12 13.97 32.57
CA GLN A 62 -13.71 13.85 32.21
C GLN A 62 -12.89 13.16 33.31
N ALA A 63 -13.13 13.48 34.59
CA ALA A 63 -12.47 12.81 35.70
C ALA A 63 -12.80 11.31 35.75
N TYR A 64 -14.08 10.95 35.58
CA TYR A 64 -14.52 9.56 35.54
C TYR A 64 -14.03 8.81 34.30
N GLU A 65 -13.89 9.50 33.16
CA GLU A 65 -13.28 8.92 31.98
C GLU A 65 -11.81 8.56 32.24
N VAL A 66 -11.03 9.48 32.83
CA VAL A 66 -9.64 9.21 33.18
C VAL A 66 -9.56 8.08 34.21
N GLU A 67 -10.38 8.11 35.26
CA GLU A 67 -10.42 7.05 36.29
C GLU A 67 -10.79 5.68 35.70
N TYR A 68 -11.75 5.63 34.79
CA TYR A 68 -12.12 4.40 34.08
C TYR A 68 -10.93 3.82 33.30
N HIS A 69 -10.18 4.65 32.58
CA HIS A 69 -9.01 4.19 31.85
C HIS A 69 -7.89 3.73 32.79
N VAL A 70 -7.65 4.44 33.89
CA VAL A 70 -6.66 4.03 34.90
C VAL A 70 -7.03 2.68 35.52
N LEU A 71 -8.29 2.50 35.93
CA LEU A 71 -8.78 1.23 36.48
C LEU A 71 -8.72 0.10 35.44
N GLN A 72 -9.02 0.40 34.18
CA GLN A 72 -8.89 -0.57 33.09
C GLN A 72 -7.42 -0.99 32.93
N ASP A 73 -6.49 -0.05 32.93
CA ASP A 73 -5.05 -0.32 32.82
C ASP A 73 -4.52 -1.10 34.04
N GLU A 74 -4.98 -0.80 35.26
CA GLU A 74 -4.62 -1.54 36.48
C GLU A 74 -5.19 -2.96 36.48
N LEU A 75 -6.43 -3.16 36.01
CA LEU A 75 -7.04 -4.48 35.88
C LEU A 75 -6.33 -5.31 34.79
N LEU A 76 -5.76 -4.65 33.77
CA LEU A 76 -5.03 -5.24 32.65
C LEU A 76 -3.63 -5.78 33.01
N ASP A 77 -3.10 -5.45 34.19
CA ASP A 77 -2.01 -6.23 34.81
C ASP A 77 -2.48 -7.64 35.24
N THR A 78 -3.78 -7.92 35.08
CA THR A 78 -4.40 -9.24 34.94
C THR A 78 -4.94 -9.39 33.50
N PRO A 79 -4.59 -10.44 32.73
CA PRO A 79 -4.66 -10.39 31.27
C PRO A 79 -6.08 -10.25 30.68
N PRO A 80 -6.29 -9.46 29.60
CA PRO A 80 -7.55 -9.44 28.84
C PRO A 80 -7.53 -10.58 27.81
N THR A 81 -7.89 -11.79 28.22
CA THR A 81 -7.58 -13.02 27.48
C THR A 81 -8.34 -13.28 26.18
N LEU A 82 -9.10 -12.34 25.60
CA LEU A 82 -9.79 -12.60 24.33
C LEU A 82 -9.56 -11.53 23.27
N ASN A 83 -9.81 -10.25 23.58
CA ASN A 83 -9.74 -9.19 22.56
C ASN A 83 -8.29 -8.87 22.14
N GLN A 84 -7.35 -8.92 23.10
CA GLN A 84 -5.93 -8.74 22.82
C GLN A 84 -5.32 -9.96 22.12
N GLN A 85 -5.74 -11.18 22.48
CA GLN A 85 -5.34 -12.41 21.78
C GLN A 85 -5.86 -12.45 20.34
N GLN A 86 -7.10 -12.02 20.09
CA GLN A 86 -7.66 -11.89 18.75
C GLN A 86 -6.90 -10.86 17.91
N ARG A 87 -6.57 -9.70 18.50
CA ARG A 87 -5.75 -8.68 17.82
C ARG A 87 -4.34 -9.20 17.54
N ALA A 88 -3.71 -9.89 18.49
CA ALA A 88 -2.39 -10.49 18.31
C ALA A 88 -2.40 -11.55 17.19
N ALA A 89 -3.40 -12.44 17.19
CA ALA A 89 -3.56 -13.45 16.14
C ALA A 89 -3.83 -12.83 14.76
N GLN A 90 -4.59 -11.73 14.69
CA GLN A 90 -4.80 -10.99 13.45
C GLN A 90 -3.51 -10.36 12.96
N LEU A 91 -2.73 -9.74 13.85
CA LEU A 91 -1.42 -9.17 13.53
C LEU A 91 -0.45 -10.26 13.04
N GLU A 92 -0.40 -11.42 13.68
CA GLU A 92 0.41 -12.55 13.24
C GLU A 92 0.05 -13.02 11.84
N ARG A 93 -1.24 -13.19 11.53
CA ARG A 93 -1.68 -13.55 10.17
C ARG A 93 -1.27 -12.51 9.13
N THR A 94 -1.46 -11.22 9.44
CA THR A 94 -1.04 -10.15 8.53
C THR A 94 0.47 -10.14 8.34
N ASN A 95 1.25 -10.37 9.40
CA ASN A 95 2.71 -10.42 9.32
C ASN A 95 3.20 -11.62 8.51
N GLN A 96 2.59 -12.80 8.69
CA GLN A 96 2.87 -13.98 7.88
C GLN A 96 2.57 -13.74 6.40
N SER A 97 1.41 -13.15 6.08
CA SER A 97 1.06 -12.79 4.71
C SER A 97 2.05 -11.80 4.09
N LEU A 98 2.43 -10.76 4.84
CA LEU A 98 3.44 -9.80 4.39
C LEU A 98 4.82 -10.44 4.19
N ARG A 99 5.21 -11.39 5.05
CA ARG A 99 6.46 -12.15 4.87
C ARG A 99 6.43 -13.00 3.62
N GLN A 100 5.30 -13.66 3.32
CA GLN A 100 5.14 -14.42 2.08
C GLN A 100 5.24 -13.51 0.86
N GLN A 101 4.54 -12.38 0.85
CA GLN A 101 4.65 -11.40 -0.25
C GLN A 101 6.08 -10.87 -0.43
N ASN A 102 6.80 -10.62 0.67
CA ASN A 102 8.21 -10.22 0.58
C ASN A 102 9.07 -11.33 -0.02
N LEU A 103 8.81 -12.60 0.30
CA LEU A 103 9.52 -13.73 -0.29
C LEU A 103 9.24 -13.82 -1.79
N ASP A 104 7.98 -13.76 -2.20
CA ASP A 104 7.58 -13.85 -3.61
C ASP A 104 8.20 -12.72 -4.45
N LEU A 105 8.22 -11.49 -3.90
CA LEU A 105 8.87 -10.34 -4.55
C LEU A 105 10.39 -10.50 -4.66
N LEU A 106 11.05 -11.10 -3.66
CA LEU A 106 12.48 -11.39 -3.72
C LEU A 106 12.78 -12.43 -4.80
N GLU A 107 11.95 -13.46 -4.95
CA GLU A 107 12.07 -14.44 -6.02
C GLU A 107 11.89 -13.81 -7.40
N GLU A 108 10.87 -12.95 -7.58
CA GLU A 108 10.64 -12.24 -8.84
C GLU A 108 11.83 -11.33 -9.20
N LEU A 109 12.39 -10.63 -8.20
CA LEU A 109 13.59 -9.81 -8.37
C LEU A 109 14.78 -10.66 -8.85
N GLN A 110 14.98 -11.84 -8.26
CA GLN A 110 16.07 -12.75 -8.64
C GLN A 110 15.90 -13.26 -10.08
N VAL A 111 14.69 -13.63 -10.48
CA VAL A 111 14.39 -14.06 -11.85
C VAL A 111 14.64 -12.92 -12.84
N SER A 112 14.23 -11.69 -12.49
CA SER A 112 14.46 -10.50 -13.32
C SER A 112 15.96 -10.22 -13.49
N GLN A 113 16.75 -10.29 -12.41
CA GLN A 113 18.20 -10.11 -12.47
C GLN A 113 18.87 -11.17 -13.37
N ALA A 114 18.50 -12.43 -13.23
CA ALA A 114 19.03 -13.50 -14.10
C ALA A 114 18.71 -13.23 -15.58
N ARG A 115 17.51 -12.72 -15.87
CA ARG A 115 17.11 -12.32 -17.22
C ARG A 115 17.93 -11.13 -17.75
N VAL A 116 18.19 -10.13 -16.91
CA VAL A 116 19.05 -8.99 -17.27
C VAL A 116 20.46 -9.47 -17.60
N CYS A 117 21.11 -10.27 -16.76
CA CYS A 117 22.44 -10.79 -17.04
C CYS A 117 22.51 -11.62 -18.32
N SER A 118 21.47 -12.42 -18.60
CA SER A 118 21.38 -13.18 -19.86
C SER A 118 21.26 -12.26 -21.07
N LEU A 119 20.46 -11.19 -20.98
CA LEU A 119 20.32 -10.19 -22.04
C LEU A 119 21.61 -9.41 -22.26
N GLU A 120 22.30 -9.00 -21.20
CA GLU A 120 23.59 -8.32 -21.25
C GLU A 120 24.63 -9.18 -21.97
N SER A 121 24.76 -10.46 -21.59
CA SER A 121 25.67 -11.40 -22.25
C SER A 121 25.36 -11.57 -23.74
N ARG A 122 24.07 -11.62 -24.11
CA ARG A 122 23.65 -11.72 -25.50
C ARG A 122 23.97 -10.46 -26.30
N VAL A 123 23.79 -9.28 -25.71
CA VAL A 123 24.15 -8.00 -26.33
C VAL A 123 25.66 -7.93 -26.57
N GLU A 124 26.46 -8.36 -25.60
CA GLU A 124 27.92 -8.38 -25.73
C GLU A 124 28.39 -9.34 -26.83
N ALA A 125 27.80 -10.53 -26.93
CA ALA A 125 28.08 -11.48 -28.02
C ALA A 125 27.73 -10.90 -29.40
N LEU A 126 26.59 -10.19 -29.51
CA LEU A 126 26.20 -9.52 -30.75
C LEU A 126 27.18 -8.39 -31.12
N ALA A 127 27.60 -7.58 -30.14
CA ALA A 127 28.57 -6.51 -30.37
C ALA A 127 29.92 -7.05 -30.87
N GLN A 128 30.40 -8.17 -30.30
CA GLN A 128 31.60 -8.85 -30.79
C GLN A 128 31.45 -9.36 -32.23
N SER A 129 30.30 -9.97 -32.55
CA SER A 129 30.00 -10.42 -33.90
C SER A 129 29.94 -9.26 -34.90
N GLU A 130 29.33 -8.15 -34.51
CA GLU A 130 29.26 -6.93 -35.33
C GLU A 130 30.67 -6.36 -35.58
N GLY A 131 31.53 -6.32 -34.56
CA GLY A 131 32.93 -5.91 -34.69
C GLY A 131 33.69 -6.77 -35.71
N ARG A 132 33.58 -8.09 -35.61
CA ARG A 132 34.21 -9.03 -36.55
C ARG A 132 33.68 -8.86 -37.98
N LEU A 133 32.38 -8.64 -38.14
CA LEU A 133 31.80 -8.37 -39.46
C LEU A 133 32.31 -7.06 -40.05
N LYS A 134 32.45 -5.99 -39.25
CA LYS A 134 33.04 -4.72 -39.69
C LYS A 134 34.48 -4.90 -40.15
N GLU A 135 35.30 -5.64 -39.41
CA GLU A 135 36.69 -5.95 -39.81
C GLU A 135 36.74 -6.70 -41.15
N GLN A 136 35.87 -7.71 -41.33
CA GLN A 136 35.77 -8.45 -42.59
C GLN A 136 35.36 -7.56 -43.77
N VAL A 137 34.40 -6.65 -43.56
CA VAL A 137 33.97 -5.70 -44.59
C VAL A 137 35.12 -4.78 -44.98
N SER A 138 35.82 -4.19 -44.01
CA SER A 138 36.98 -3.31 -44.28
C SER A 138 38.08 -4.04 -45.06
N ALA A 139 38.38 -5.30 -44.72
CA ALA A 139 39.37 -6.10 -45.43
C ALA A 139 38.95 -6.36 -46.90
N LEU A 140 37.68 -6.71 -47.13
CA LEU A 140 37.13 -6.90 -48.48
C LEU A 140 37.13 -5.60 -49.30
N GLU A 141 36.87 -4.46 -48.67
CA GLU A 141 36.96 -3.14 -49.32
C GLU A 141 38.39 -2.81 -49.73
N GLU A 142 39.38 -3.14 -48.90
CA GLU A 142 40.80 -2.98 -49.24
C GLU A 142 41.23 -3.88 -50.39
N GLU A 143 40.87 -5.17 -50.36
CA GLU A 143 41.13 -6.11 -51.46
C GLU A 143 40.50 -5.63 -52.77
N LYS A 144 39.25 -5.14 -52.72
CA LYS A 144 38.57 -4.56 -53.88
C LYS A 144 39.35 -3.37 -54.45
N LEU A 145 39.85 -2.46 -53.61
CA LEU A 145 40.67 -1.32 -54.04
C LEU A 145 41.98 -1.78 -54.68
N GLN A 146 42.66 -2.77 -54.11
CA GLN A 146 43.88 -3.35 -54.68
C GLN A 146 43.61 -3.98 -56.05
N LEU A 147 42.54 -4.77 -56.19
CA LEU A 147 42.12 -5.37 -57.46
C LEU A 147 41.76 -4.33 -58.52
N LEU A 148 41.07 -3.24 -58.15
CA LEU A 148 40.81 -2.12 -59.07
C LEU A 148 42.11 -1.45 -59.52
N GLY A 149 43.08 -1.29 -58.61
CA GLY A 149 44.42 -0.79 -58.92
C GLY A 149 45.14 -1.65 -59.95
N THR A 150 45.16 -2.98 -59.76
CA THR A 150 45.81 -3.90 -60.71
C THR A 150 45.12 -3.93 -62.06
N ILE A 151 43.77 -3.91 -62.11
CA ILE A 151 43.01 -3.81 -63.37
C ILE A 151 43.37 -2.53 -64.12
N THR A 152 43.51 -1.41 -63.41
CA THR A 152 43.86 -0.12 -64.03
C THR A 152 45.26 -0.17 -64.64
N GLN A 153 46.25 -0.68 -63.90
CA GLN A 153 47.61 -0.88 -64.41
C GLN A 153 47.64 -1.81 -65.63
N LEU A 154 46.87 -2.91 -65.61
CA LEU A 154 46.76 -3.82 -66.75
C LEU A 154 46.12 -3.13 -67.96
N LYS A 155 45.10 -2.30 -67.78
CA LYS A 155 44.50 -1.49 -68.85
C LYS A 155 45.51 -0.50 -69.44
N ASP A 156 46.30 0.17 -68.60
CA ASP A 156 47.34 1.11 -69.04
C ASP A 156 48.46 0.40 -69.83
N LEU A 157 48.88 -0.78 -69.38
CA LEU A 157 49.79 -1.67 -70.10
C LEU A 157 49.23 -2.11 -71.45
N LEU A 158 47.96 -2.52 -71.50
CA LEU A 158 47.30 -2.92 -72.75
C LEU A 158 47.20 -1.75 -73.74
N THR A 159 46.93 -0.54 -73.23
CA THR A 159 46.88 0.70 -74.00
C THR A 159 48.26 1.08 -74.53
N SER A 160 49.31 0.95 -73.72
CA SER A 160 50.69 1.24 -74.13
C SER A 160 51.29 0.22 -75.12
N LEU A 161 50.82 -1.03 -75.07
CA LEU A 161 51.16 -2.08 -76.06
C LEU A 161 50.39 -1.93 -77.39
N GLY A 162 49.57 -0.89 -77.56
CA GLY A 162 48.91 -0.57 -78.83
C GLY A 162 47.74 -1.50 -79.20
N LEU A 163 47.24 -2.30 -78.27
CA LEU A 163 46.12 -3.22 -78.47
C LEU A 163 44.77 -2.52 -78.27
N ASN A 164 44.54 -1.38 -78.92
CA ASN A 164 43.20 -0.80 -78.99
C ASN A 164 42.50 -1.27 -80.26
N ARG A 165 41.91 -2.48 -80.20
CA ARG A 165 40.87 -2.90 -81.14
C ARG A 165 39.56 -3.12 -80.38
N SER A 166 38.72 -2.09 -80.47
CA SER A 166 37.27 -2.19 -80.64
C SER A 166 36.54 -3.16 -79.71
N LEU A 167 36.10 -2.65 -78.56
CA LEU A 167 34.75 -2.94 -78.06
C LEU A 167 34.09 -1.63 -77.60
N ASP A 168 34.06 -0.67 -78.51
CA ASP A 168 32.98 0.31 -78.53
C ASP A 168 31.85 -0.31 -79.35
N GLY A 169 30.76 -0.67 -78.69
CA GLY A 169 29.57 -1.20 -79.35
C GLY A 169 29.01 -2.45 -78.69
N GLN A 170 28.14 -2.28 -77.70
CA GLN A 170 26.71 -2.28 -78.02
C GLN A 170 25.87 -1.80 -76.83
N THR A 171 25.11 -0.77 -77.16
CA THR A 171 23.90 -0.24 -76.53
C THR A 171 22.78 -1.28 -76.39
N VAL A 172 22.17 -1.30 -75.19
CA VAL A 172 20.72 -1.46 -74.86
C VAL A 172 20.11 -2.88 -74.98
N PRO A 173 19.11 -3.29 -74.15
CA PRO A 173 18.43 -2.62 -73.01
C PRO A 173 18.75 -3.20 -71.62
#